data_AF-A0A2N9FUN0-F1
#
_entry.id   AF-A0A2N9FUN0-F1
#
_cell.length_a   1.000
_cell.length_b   1.000
_cell.length_c   1.000
_cell.angle_alpha   90.00
_cell.angle_beta   90.00
_cell.angle_gamma   90.00
#
_symmetry.space_group_name_H-M   'P 1'
#
loop_
_entity.id
_entity.type
_entity.pdbx_description
1 polymer ?
#
loop_
_entity_poly.entity_id
_entity_poly.type
_entity_poly.pdbx_seq_one_letter_code
_entity_poly.pdbx_strand_id
1 'polypeptide(L)'
;MREPKEEEAEHREGGGGGNSEVEKRRNEEDEEKKEFEHESAKKLCMTELLSTRQLEFSWGVRSEERERLLRKVLESVSKKEDVGAEVMKLTNNVTCRVVMSTRCSEQDGEAEKVRELVKESYELAAKLCFGDMLLERVLKEHEERR
;
A
#
# COMPACT_ATOMS: atom_id res chain seq x y z
N MET A 1 -81.31 7.47 -10.99
CA MET A 1 -80.47 6.32 -10.57
C MET A 1 -79.05 6.86 -10.45
N ARG A 2 -78.55 7.10 -9.22
CA ARG A 2 -77.60 6.26 -8.46
C ARG A 2 -76.32 5.93 -9.25
N GLU A 3 -75.21 6.50 -8.79
CA GLU A 3 -73.81 6.26 -9.21
C GLU A 3 -73.36 4.80 -8.96
N PRO A 4 -72.22 4.36 -9.54
CA PRO A 4 -70.91 4.48 -8.85
C PRO A 4 -69.77 4.95 -9.81
N LYS A 5 -68.83 5.83 -9.43
CA LYS A 5 -67.61 5.67 -8.61
C LYS A 5 -66.66 4.55 -9.06
N GLU A 6 -65.54 4.94 -9.68
CA GLU A 6 -64.26 4.22 -9.85
C GLU A 6 -63.31 5.18 -10.60
N GLU A 7 -62.04 5.41 -10.32
CA GLU A 7 -61.13 5.16 -9.19
C GLU A 7 -59.86 5.97 -9.57
N GLU A 8 -59.32 6.78 -8.66
CA GLU A 8 -58.07 7.53 -8.89
C GLU A 8 -56.91 6.54 -9.02
N ALA A 9 -56.31 6.45 -10.20
CA ALA A 9 -55.06 5.71 -10.37
C ALA A 9 -53.88 6.54 -9.83
N GLU A 10 -53.55 6.32 -8.57
CA GLU A 10 -52.19 6.52 -8.04
C GLU A 10 -51.20 5.73 -8.92
N HIS A 11 -50.39 6.42 -9.71
CA HIS A 11 -49.16 5.83 -10.22
C HIS A 11 -48.06 6.07 -9.19
N ARG A 12 -47.94 5.09 -8.28
CA ARG A 12 -46.79 4.92 -7.39
C ARG A 12 -45.50 4.96 -8.20
N GLU A 13 -44.69 5.98 -7.98
CA GLU A 13 -43.25 5.85 -8.13
C GLU A 13 -42.76 4.81 -7.11
N GLY A 14 -42.34 3.65 -7.59
CA GLY A 14 -41.88 2.56 -6.75
C GLY A 14 -41.03 1.61 -7.56
N GLY A 15 -39.82 2.04 -7.92
CA GLY A 15 -38.92 1.23 -8.74
C GLY A 15 -37.48 1.71 -8.72
N GLY A 16 -36.92 1.99 -7.54
CA GLY A 16 -35.53 2.44 -7.41
C GLY A 16 -34.76 1.86 -6.20
N GLY A 17 -35.30 0.86 -5.50
CA GLY A 17 -34.70 0.35 -4.26
C GLY A 17 -33.58 -0.68 -4.43
N GLY A 18 -33.64 -1.50 -5.48
CA GLY A 18 -32.77 -2.69 -5.60
C GLY A 18 -31.30 -2.39 -5.87
N ASN A 19 -30.99 -1.31 -6.59
CA ASN A 19 -29.59 -0.99 -6.93
C ASN A 19 -28.86 -0.32 -5.75
N SER A 20 -29.59 0.48 -4.95
CA SER A 20 -29.02 1.23 -3.82
C SER A 20 -28.63 0.33 -2.64
N GLU A 21 -29.39 -0.73 -2.37
CA GLU A 21 -29.11 -1.63 -1.23
C GLU A 21 -27.96 -2.60 -1.53
N VAL A 22 -27.84 -3.04 -2.79
CA VAL A 22 -26.71 -3.86 -3.25
C VAL A 22 -25.41 -3.05 -3.27
N GLU A 23 -25.46 -1.80 -3.72
CA GLU A 23 -24.30 -0.91 -3.72
C GLU A 23 -23.87 -0.53 -2.30
N LYS A 24 -24.84 -0.37 -1.38
CA LYS A 24 -24.56 -0.17 0.04
C LYS A 24 -23.87 -1.37 0.68
N ARG A 25 -24.34 -2.60 0.41
CA ARG A 25 -23.71 -3.83 0.90
C ARG A 25 -22.29 -4.02 0.35
N ARG A 26 -22.07 -3.74 -0.93
CA ARG A 26 -20.73 -3.79 -1.54
C ARG A 26 -19.77 -2.78 -0.90
N ASN A 27 -20.24 -1.56 -0.62
CA ASN A 27 -19.41 -0.56 0.05
C ASN A 27 -19.09 -0.95 1.49
N GLU A 28 -20.04 -1.52 2.23
CA GLU A 28 -19.81 -2.05 3.59
C GLU A 28 -18.79 -3.21 3.57
N GLU A 29 -18.92 -4.16 2.64
CA GLU A 29 -17.96 -5.26 2.45
C GLU A 29 -16.55 -4.76 2.08
N ASP A 30 -16.45 -3.75 1.21
CA ASP A 30 -15.17 -3.14 0.82
C ASP A 30 -14.52 -2.36 1.99
N GLU A 31 -15.30 -1.72 2.85
CA GLU A 31 -14.79 -1.05 4.06
C GLU A 31 -14.31 -2.06 5.10
N GLU A 32 -15.08 -3.12 5.37
CA GLU A 32 -14.65 -4.21 6.25
C GLU A 32 -13.36 -4.88 5.76
N LYS A 33 -13.24 -5.10 4.44
CA LYS A 33 -12.03 -5.63 3.81
C LYS A 33 -10.82 -4.71 4.01
N LYS A 34 -10.99 -3.40 3.81
CA LYS A 34 -9.92 -2.41 4.04
C LYS A 34 -9.50 -2.35 5.50
N GLU A 35 -10.47 -2.40 6.43
CA GLU A 35 -10.19 -2.40 7.86
C GLU A 35 -9.41 -3.66 8.27
N PHE A 36 -9.81 -4.83 7.77
CA PHE A 36 -9.10 -6.08 7.98
C PHE A 36 -7.67 -6.06 7.43
N GLU A 37 -7.46 -5.54 6.22
CA GLU A 37 -6.14 -5.38 5.61
C GLU A 37 -5.25 -4.43 6.42
N HIS A 38 -5.79 -3.30 6.88
CA HIS A 38 -5.08 -2.34 7.71
C HIS A 38 -4.66 -2.94 9.05
N GLU A 39 -5.56 -3.64 9.76
CA GLU A 39 -5.24 -4.28 11.03
C GLU A 39 -4.26 -5.44 10.85
N SER A 40 -4.38 -6.21 9.76
CA SER A 40 -3.44 -7.27 9.40
C SER A 40 -2.04 -6.73 9.13
N ALA A 41 -1.93 -5.65 8.35
CA ALA A 41 -0.65 -4.98 8.07
C ALA A 41 -0.01 -4.42 9.35
N LYS A 42 -0.81 -3.77 10.20
CA LYS A 42 -0.37 -3.25 11.51
C LYS A 42 0.14 -4.37 12.41
N LYS A 43 -0.57 -5.49 12.50
CA LYS A 43 -0.16 -6.64 13.31
C LYS A 43 1.18 -7.20 12.82
N LEU A 44 1.31 -7.46 11.53
CA LEU A 44 2.56 -7.96 10.94
C LEU A 44 3.73 -6.99 11.17
N CYS A 45 3.50 -5.69 11.00
CA CYS A 45 4.51 -4.66 11.26
C CYS A 45 4.98 -4.69 12.71
N MET A 46 4.06 -4.79 13.68
CA MET A 46 4.39 -4.80 15.10
C MET A 46 5.05 -6.12 15.55
N THR A 47 4.62 -7.27 15.04
CA THR A 47 5.11 -8.57 15.50
C THR A 47 6.36 -9.05 14.79
N GLU A 48 6.58 -8.61 13.54
CA GLU A 48 7.74 -9.00 12.75
C GLU A 48 8.72 -7.84 12.63
N LEU A 49 8.36 -6.79 11.87
CA LEU A 49 9.28 -5.71 11.47
C LEU A 49 9.80 -4.88 12.64
N LEU A 50 8.91 -4.56 13.59
CA LEU A 50 9.19 -3.74 14.78
C LEU A 50 9.24 -4.57 16.06
N SER A 51 9.38 -5.89 15.93
CA SER A 51 9.56 -6.77 17.08
C SER A 51 10.81 -6.39 17.88
N THR A 52 10.80 -6.71 19.18
CA THR A 52 11.97 -6.50 20.06
C THR A 52 13.24 -7.11 19.46
N ARG A 53 13.13 -8.30 18.89
CA ARG A 53 14.24 -9.00 18.21
C ARG A 53 14.80 -8.19 17.03
N GLN A 54 13.93 -7.67 16.17
CA GLN A 54 14.37 -6.84 15.04
C GLN A 54 14.95 -5.50 15.51
N LEU A 55 14.41 -4.92 16.59
CA LEU A 55 14.95 -3.70 17.19
C LEU A 55 16.35 -3.91 17.78
N GLU A 56 16.59 -5.04 18.45
CA GLU A 56 17.92 -5.43 18.94
C GLU A 56 18.90 -5.67 17.78
N PHE A 57 18.49 -6.43 16.76
CA PHE A 57 19.31 -6.62 15.55
C PHE A 57 19.66 -5.29 14.87
N SER A 58 18.67 -4.40 14.73
CA SER A 58 18.84 -3.10 14.10
C SER A 58 19.81 -2.18 14.86
N TRP A 59 20.09 -2.46 16.14
CA TRP A 59 21.10 -1.73 16.90
C TRP A 59 22.50 -1.87 16.29
N GLY A 60 22.91 -3.10 15.95
CA GLY A 60 24.19 -3.35 15.30
C GLY A 60 24.30 -2.64 13.96
N VAL A 61 23.25 -2.78 13.13
CA VAL A 61 23.12 -2.09 11.84
C VAL A 61 23.26 -0.58 11.98
N ARG A 62 22.49 0.06 12.88
CA ARG A 62 22.56 1.51 13.12
C ARG A 62 23.93 1.95 13.59
N SER A 63 24.60 1.15 14.41
CA SER A 63 25.94 1.48 14.90
C SER A 63 26.96 1.52 13.76
N GLU A 64 26.94 0.50 12.90
CA GLU A 64 27.82 0.42 11.72
C GLU A 64 27.58 1.57 10.74
N GLU A 65 26.33 1.85 10.39
CA GLU A 65 26.02 2.92 9.42
C GLU A 65 26.32 4.32 9.99
N ARG A 66 26.11 4.53 11.30
CA ARG A 66 26.52 5.78 11.97
C ARG A 66 28.04 5.98 11.93
N GLU A 67 28.81 4.93 12.18
CA GLU A 67 30.26 4.99 12.13
C GLU A 67 30.77 5.33 10.71
N ARG A 68 30.11 4.80 9.67
CA ARG A 68 30.37 5.16 8.27
C ARG A 68 30.06 6.62 7.97
N LEU A 69 28.91 7.12 8.44
CA LEU A 69 28.58 8.54 8.30
C LEU A 69 29.65 9.42 8.94
N LEU A 70 30.08 9.10 10.18
CA LEU A 70 31.11 9.86 10.87
C LEU A 70 32.45 9.84 10.14
N ARG A 71 32.88 8.68 9.62
CA ARG A 71 34.08 8.58 8.78
C ARG A 71 33.98 9.46 7.55
N LYS A 72 32.85 9.38 6.83
CA LYS A 72 32.60 10.16 5.61
C LYS A 72 32.63 11.67 5.89
N VAL A 73 31.93 12.11 6.93
CA VAL A 73 31.94 13.52 7.36
C VAL A 73 33.36 13.96 7.71
N LEU A 74 34.11 13.17 8.47
CA LEU A 74 35.49 13.49 8.87
C LEU A 74 36.46 13.60 7.67
N GLU A 75 36.36 12.66 6.72
CA GLU A 75 37.14 12.69 5.47
C GLU A 75 36.77 13.88 4.57
N SER A 76 35.54 14.36 4.70
CA SER A 76 35.01 15.46 3.92
C SER A 76 35.13 16.84 4.57
N VAL A 77 35.78 16.98 5.74
CA VAL A 77 35.89 18.27 6.47
C VAL A 77 36.51 19.39 5.61
N SER A 78 37.38 19.04 4.64
CA SER A 78 38.00 19.96 3.70
C SER A 78 37.22 20.15 2.39
N LYS A 79 36.10 19.44 2.22
CA LYS A 79 35.22 19.46 1.04
C LYS A 79 33.85 19.97 1.43
N LYS A 80 33.11 20.56 0.48
CA LYS A 80 31.73 20.98 0.71
C LYS A 80 30.81 19.77 0.49
N GLU A 81 30.74 18.88 1.47
CA GLU A 81 29.88 17.69 1.43
C GLU A 81 28.42 18.08 1.77
N ASP A 82 27.46 17.49 1.06
CA ASP A 82 26.05 17.61 1.41
C ASP A 82 25.71 16.64 2.56
N VAL A 83 25.75 17.16 3.78
CA VAL A 83 25.40 16.40 5.00
C VAL A 83 23.97 15.87 4.94
N GLY A 84 23.04 16.58 4.28
CA GLY A 84 21.66 16.13 4.12
C GLY A 84 21.58 14.86 3.29
N ALA A 85 22.32 14.79 2.19
CA ALA A 85 22.42 13.61 1.34
C ALA A 85 23.02 12.42 2.09
N GLU A 86 24.07 12.63 2.90
CA GLU A 86 24.71 11.57 3.69
C GLU A 86 23.82 11.05 4.83
N VAL A 87 23.01 11.93 5.46
CA VAL A 87 22.00 11.51 6.46
C VAL A 87 20.86 10.72 5.80
N MET A 88 20.46 11.08 4.59
CA MET A 88 19.48 10.31 3.81
C MET A 88 20.03 8.92 3.47
N LYS A 89 21.31 8.84 3.08
CA LYS A 89 22.03 7.59 2.81
C LYS A 89 22.08 6.67 4.04
N LEU A 90 22.37 7.25 5.22
CA LEU A 90 22.30 6.54 6.51
C LEU A 90 20.92 5.91 6.73
N THR A 91 19.85 6.71 6.63
CA THR A 91 18.47 6.24 6.88
C THR A 91 18.07 5.12 5.91
N ASN A 92 18.38 5.28 4.62
CA ASN A 92 18.10 4.29 3.60
C ASN A 92 18.85 2.98 3.84
N ASN A 93 20.15 3.05 4.13
CA ASN A 93 20.95 1.85 4.38
C ASN A 93 20.54 1.12 5.66
N VAL A 94 20.19 1.83 6.74
CA VAL A 94 19.62 1.20 7.93
C VAL A 94 18.31 0.50 7.60
N THR A 95 17.39 1.17 6.89
CA THR A 95 16.07 0.62 6.57
C THR A 95 16.19 -0.58 5.62
N CYS A 96 16.92 -0.46 4.53
CA CYS A 96 17.16 -1.56 3.58
C CYS A 96 17.82 -2.75 4.27
N ARG A 97 18.76 -2.54 5.20
CA ARG A 97 19.40 -3.67 5.91
C ARG A 97 18.48 -4.34 6.91
N VAL A 98 17.66 -3.58 7.62
CA VAL A 98 16.73 -4.15 8.61
C VAL A 98 15.58 -4.89 7.94
N VAL A 99 15.06 -4.37 6.83
CA VAL A 99 13.87 -4.91 6.15
C VAL A 99 14.25 -5.89 5.04
N MET A 100 15.28 -5.58 4.25
CA MET A 100 15.65 -6.34 3.04
C MET A 100 16.99 -7.07 3.17
N SER A 101 17.72 -6.92 4.29
CA SER A 101 19.08 -7.46 4.49
C SER A 101 20.12 -6.99 3.46
N THR A 102 19.84 -5.91 2.71
CA THR A 102 20.71 -5.36 1.67
C THR A 102 20.97 -3.86 1.90
N ARG A 103 21.94 -3.28 1.18
CA ARG A 103 22.16 -1.83 1.14
C ARG A 103 21.72 -1.30 -0.21
N CYS A 104 21.14 -0.10 -0.22
CA CYS A 104 20.52 0.51 -1.41
C CYS A 104 21.28 1.75 -1.90
N SER A 105 22.35 2.14 -1.21
CA SER A 105 23.03 3.40 -1.45
C SER A 105 24.47 3.30 -0.94
N GLU A 106 25.31 2.42 -1.48
CA GLU A 106 26.76 2.45 -1.23
C GLU A 106 27.48 3.28 -2.31
N GLN A 107 27.13 3.06 -3.57
CA GLN A 107 27.70 3.76 -4.73
C GLN A 107 26.78 4.84 -5.30
N ASP A 108 27.37 5.82 -5.96
CA ASP A 108 26.65 6.86 -6.68
C ASP A 108 25.76 6.22 -7.76
N GLY A 109 24.46 6.56 -7.76
CA GLY A 109 23.46 6.05 -8.69
C GLY A 109 22.76 4.75 -8.29
N GLU A 110 23.18 4.04 -7.23
CA GLU A 110 22.44 2.84 -6.75
C GLU A 110 21.04 3.19 -6.26
N ALA A 111 20.90 4.29 -5.52
CA ALA A 111 19.62 4.76 -5.02
C ALA A 111 18.64 5.09 -6.16
N GLU A 112 19.17 5.60 -7.28
CA GLU A 112 18.37 5.92 -8.47
C GLU A 112 17.85 4.65 -9.15
N LYS A 113 18.72 3.64 -9.32
CA LYS A 113 18.33 2.32 -9.85
C LYS A 113 17.28 1.63 -8.99
N VAL A 114 17.43 1.68 -7.65
CA VAL A 114 16.44 1.12 -6.73
C VAL A 114 15.09 1.83 -6.88
N ARG A 115 15.08 3.17 -7.01
CA ARG A 115 13.84 3.93 -7.27
C ARG A 115 13.18 3.53 -8.59
N GLU A 116 13.96 3.31 -9.65
CA GLU A 116 13.45 2.89 -10.95
C GLU A 116 12.82 1.50 -10.87
N LEU A 117 13.50 0.53 -10.24
CA LEU A 117 12.97 -0.82 -10.02
C LEU A 117 11.68 -0.81 -9.17
N VAL A 118 11.64 0.00 -8.12
CA VAL A 118 10.43 0.18 -7.31
C VAL A 118 9.29 0.72 -8.17
N LYS A 119 9.54 1.72 -9.02
CA LYS A 119 8.52 2.26 -9.93
C LYS A 119 8.00 1.19 -10.91
N GLU A 120 8.89 0.46 -11.57
CA GLU A 120 8.51 -0.60 -12.52
C GLU A 120 7.70 -1.72 -11.86
N SER A 121 8.09 -2.13 -10.65
CA SER A 121 7.36 -3.15 -9.89
C SER A 121 5.96 -2.69 -9.48
N TYR A 122 5.78 -1.42 -9.09
CA TYR A 122 4.45 -0.86 -8.84
C TYR A 122 3.59 -0.82 -10.10
N GLU A 123 4.15 -0.44 -11.25
CA GLU A 123 3.42 -0.44 -12.52
C GLU A 123 2.98 -1.86 -12.94
N LEU A 124 3.84 -2.86 -12.72
CA LEU A 124 3.51 -4.27 -12.96
C LEU A 124 2.44 -4.79 -11.99
N ALA A 125 2.59 -4.51 -10.70
CA ALA A 125 1.62 -4.90 -9.68
C ALA A 125 0.23 -4.31 -9.97
N ALA A 126 0.17 -3.02 -10.33
CA ALA A 126 -1.07 -2.37 -10.74
C ALA A 126 -1.74 -3.10 -11.91
N LYS A 127 -0.98 -3.41 -12.98
CA LYS A 127 -1.50 -4.15 -14.14
C LYS A 127 -2.03 -5.54 -13.76
N LEU A 128 -1.34 -6.26 -12.87
CA LEU A 128 -1.80 -7.56 -12.37
C LEU A 128 -3.11 -7.41 -11.60
N CYS A 129 -3.21 -6.46 -10.67
CA CYS A 129 -4.44 -6.22 -9.91
C CYS A 129 -5.63 -5.86 -10.80
N PHE A 130 -5.43 -5.03 -11.83
CA PHE A 130 -6.48 -4.75 -12.81
C PHE A 130 -6.87 -5.98 -13.63
N GLY A 131 -5.88 -6.80 -14.00
CA GLY A 131 -6.10 -8.08 -14.68
C GLY A 131 -6.96 -9.03 -13.84
N ASP A 132 -6.62 -9.21 -12.57
CA ASP A 132 -7.32 -10.10 -11.65
C ASP A 132 -8.75 -9.62 -11.37
N MET A 133 -8.96 -8.32 -11.14
CA MET A 133 -10.32 -7.76 -10.98
C MET A 133 -11.20 -7.93 -12.23
N LEU A 134 -10.62 -7.78 -13.42
CA LEU A 134 -11.35 -7.99 -14.67
C LEU A 134 -11.65 -9.47 -14.89
N LEU A 135 -10.71 -10.36 -14.54
CA LEU A 135 -10.89 -11.81 -14.67
C LEU A 135 -11.99 -12.31 -13.72
N GLU A 136 -11.98 -11.88 -12.46
CA GLU A 136 -13.04 -12.19 -11.49
C GLU A 136 -14.40 -11.70 -11.97
N ARG A 137 -14.47 -10.49 -12.53
CA ARG A 137 -15.73 -9.95 -13.08
C ARG A 137 -16.23 -10.77 -14.28
N VAL A 138 -15.36 -11.12 -15.21
CA VAL A 138 -15.73 -11.93 -16.39
C VAL A 138 -16.17 -13.33 -15.99
N LEU A 139 -15.48 -13.96 -15.03
CA LEU A 139 -15.87 -15.27 -14.52
C LEU A 139 -17.24 -15.24 -13.84
N LYS A 140 -17.51 -14.20 -13.03
CA LYS A 140 -18.80 -14.01 -12.38
C LYS A 140 -19.94 -13.77 -13.38
N GLU A 141 -19.69 -12.96 -14.41
CA GLU A 141 -20.66 -12.76 -15.51
C GLU A 141 -20.89 -14.04 -16.35
N HIS A 142 -19.91 -14.93 -16.44
CA HIS A 142 -20.04 -16.19 -17.17
C HIS A 142 -20.77 -17.27 -16.35
N GLU A 143 -20.74 -17.16 -15.03
CA GLU A 143 -21.48 -18.01 -14.09
C GLU A 143 -22.95 -17.55 -13.95
N GLU A 144 -23.21 -16.24 -13.92
CA GLU A 144 -24.57 -15.68 -13.90
C GLU A 144 -25.35 -15.86 -15.22
N ARG A 145 -24.67 -16.16 -16.33
CA ARG A 145 -25.28 -16.46 -17.64
C ARG A 145 -25.55 -17.96 -17.87
N ARG A 146 -25.21 -18.84 -16.92
CA ARG A 146 -25.54 -20.27 -16.94
C ARG A 146 -26.77 -20.56 -16.09
#